data_AF-A0A5B8NDC3-F1
#
_entry.id   AF-A0A5B8NDC3-F1
#
_cell.length_a   1.000
_cell.length_b   1.000
_cell.length_c   1.000
_cell.angle_alpha   90.00
_cell.angle_beta   90.00
_cell.angle_gamma   90.00
#
_symmetry.space_group_name_H-M   'P 1'
#
loop_
_entity.id
_entity.type
_entity.pdbx_description
1 polymer ?
#
loop_
_entity_poly.entity_id
_entity_poly.type
_entity_poly.pdbx_seq_one_letter_code
_entity_poly.pdbx_strand_id
1 'polypeptide(L)'
;MNLINIAERNFFFEENGVGAQGEDMLRSVRNILSVMFAASLLLAGCGGGGSVSTNTTDTTLTDTGGSTIAPSQSNSGSTGNTGNTSNSGTQANPVVAFPTTVIASVFGGTNSADRPLTILLQDDGSYFIVYSDPSTGKPIGVILGTGTLNNGSFASTNGLDLTLIGIGGQITNAVNLSASYTEKSVFNGNVTYTADNRAASFTSSYNNAYETLPPLSQLAGVYTGSIANKSLREDNIVLDIGADGQVTGHLTCGCAITAQLQVQGGTAYGATLDFKSGTHPLSGKSFGGNVYLDSAAKRLYIVGKMTGTDDRVVFVGTKS
;
A
#
# COMPACT_ATOMS: atom_id res chain seq x y z
N MET A 1 -21.37 -14.11 -13.25
CA MET A 1 -20.19 -13.27 -13.55
C MET A 1 -20.71 -11.88 -13.88
N ASN A 2 -20.65 -10.97 -12.92
CA ASN A 2 -21.21 -9.62 -13.03
C ASN A 2 -20.23 -8.71 -13.78
N LEU A 3 -20.68 -8.15 -14.90
CA LEU A 3 -20.02 -7.07 -15.62
C LEU A 3 -20.25 -5.77 -14.84
N ILE A 4 -19.16 -5.20 -14.33
CA ILE A 4 -19.16 -3.88 -13.69
C ILE A 4 -19.20 -2.82 -14.80
N ASN A 5 -20.24 -1.98 -14.74
CA ASN A 5 -20.43 -0.77 -15.52
C ASN A 5 -19.24 0.19 -15.31
N ILE A 6 -18.53 0.51 -16.38
CA ILE A 6 -17.73 1.73 -16.48
C ILE A 6 -18.64 2.77 -17.15
N ALA A 7 -19.38 3.51 -16.34
CA ALA A 7 -20.10 4.70 -16.77
C ALA A 7 -20.01 5.73 -15.63
N GLU A 8 -19.95 7.01 -16.02
CA GLU A 8 -20.02 8.20 -15.17
C GLU A 8 -18.68 8.74 -14.60
N ARG A 9 -17.82 9.20 -15.50
CA ARG A 9 -17.05 10.44 -15.26
C ARG A 9 -17.72 11.57 -16.04
N ASN A 10 -18.67 12.25 -15.41
CA ASN A 10 -19.14 13.59 -15.76
C ASN A 10 -20.10 14.06 -14.66
N PHE A 11 -19.55 14.55 -13.55
CA PHE A 11 -20.32 15.31 -12.56
C PHE A 11 -19.38 16.37 -11.98
N PHE A 12 -19.46 17.58 -12.52
CA PHE A 12 -19.25 18.87 -11.84
C PHE A 12 -19.36 20.00 -12.89
N PHE A 13 -20.57 20.54 -13.03
CA PHE A 13 -20.80 21.94 -13.39
C PHE A 13 -21.96 22.41 -12.52
N GLU A 14 -21.65 22.94 -11.35
CA GLU A 14 -22.56 23.87 -10.67
C GLU A 14 -22.12 25.27 -11.13
N GLU A 15 -22.84 25.77 -12.13
CA GLU A 15 -22.67 27.10 -12.68
C GLU A 15 -23.36 28.08 -11.70
N ASN A 16 -22.55 28.93 -11.05
CA ASN A 16 -23.06 30.04 -10.26
C ASN A 16 -23.77 31.03 -11.18
N GLY A 17 -25.02 31.34 -10.83
CA GLY A 17 -25.95 32.09 -11.66
C GLY A 17 -25.50 33.50 -12.04
N VAL A 18 -25.74 33.81 -13.30
CA VAL A 18 -26.02 35.18 -13.76
C VAL A 18 -27.35 35.11 -14.52
N GLY A 19 -28.27 35.98 -14.11
CA GLY A 19 -29.68 35.86 -14.42
C GLY A 19 -30.09 36.25 -15.85
N ALA A 20 -31.33 35.84 -16.10
CA ALA A 20 -32.34 36.45 -16.97
C ALA A 20 -32.16 36.39 -18.50
N GLN A 21 -33.22 35.83 -19.09
CA GLN A 21 -33.79 36.03 -20.43
C GLN A 21 -33.48 34.96 -21.49
N GLY A 22 -34.55 34.35 -21.99
CA GLY A 22 -34.56 33.59 -23.24
C GLY A 22 -35.38 32.32 -23.16
N GLU A 23 -36.71 32.45 -23.26
CA GLU A 23 -37.55 31.34 -23.73
C GLU A 23 -37.19 30.97 -25.18
N ASP A 24 -37.66 29.81 -25.64
CA ASP A 24 -37.54 29.21 -26.98
C ASP A 24 -36.28 28.38 -27.30
N MET A 25 -36.38 27.07 -27.10
CA MET A 25 -36.48 26.14 -28.26
C MET A 25 -36.69 24.69 -27.81
N LEU A 26 -37.92 24.22 -27.98
CA LEU A 26 -38.30 22.81 -28.06
C LEU A 26 -38.15 22.33 -29.51
N ARG A 27 -37.68 21.06 -29.65
CA ARG A 27 -37.72 20.14 -30.81
C ARG A 27 -36.49 20.10 -31.72
N SER A 28 -35.84 18.93 -31.74
CA SER A 28 -35.23 18.23 -32.90
C SER A 28 -34.13 17.31 -32.35
N VAL A 29 -33.98 16.00 -32.57
CA VAL A 29 -34.64 14.99 -33.41
C VAL A 29 -34.28 13.63 -32.78
N ARG A 30 -35.23 12.70 -32.81
CA ARG A 30 -35.08 11.28 -32.49
C ARG A 30 -34.76 10.50 -33.78
N ASN A 31 -33.95 9.43 -33.66
CA ASN A 31 -33.75 8.29 -34.57
C ASN A 31 -32.78 8.41 -35.76
N ILE A 32 -31.68 7.65 -35.70
CA ILE A 32 -31.12 6.77 -36.75
C ILE A 32 -30.45 5.58 -36.01
N LEU A 33 -31.10 4.42 -35.90
CA LEU A 33 -31.11 3.24 -36.78
C LEU A 33 -29.77 2.48 -36.90
N SER A 34 -29.86 1.20 -36.50
CA SER A 34 -28.87 0.12 -36.43
C SER A 34 -28.24 -0.30 -37.77
N VAL A 35 -26.99 -0.80 -37.72
CA VAL A 35 -26.44 -1.79 -38.68
C VAL A 35 -25.58 -2.83 -37.95
N MET A 36 -25.82 -4.09 -38.29
CA MET A 36 -25.22 -5.35 -37.80
C MET A 36 -23.77 -5.60 -38.26
N PHE A 37 -23.09 -6.52 -37.57
CA PHE A 37 -22.29 -7.70 -38.02
C PHE A 37 -21.23 -7.98 -36.93
N ALA A 38 -20.71 -9.18 -36.64
CA ALA A 38 -21.11 -10.58 -36.66
C ALA A 38 -19.91 -11.35 -36.06
N ALA A 39 -20.21 -12.43 -35.33
CA ALA A 39 -19.40 -13.64 -35.09
C ALA A 39 -17.86 -13.57 -35.00
N SER A 40 -17.32 -14.02 -33.86
CA SER A 40 -16.23 -15.01 -33.82
C SER A 40 -16.23 -15.74 -32.48
N LEU A 41 -16.76 -16.96 -32.48
CA LEU A 41 -16.44 -17.98 -31.49
C LEU A 41 -15.08 -18.57 -31.85
N LEU A 42 -14.13 -18.57 -30.90
CA LEU A 42 -12.97 -19.45 -30.95
C LEU A 42 -13.06 -20.46 -29.79
N LEU A 43 -13.24 -21.71 -30.20
CA LEU A 43 -13.02 -22.93 -29.42
C LEU A 43 -11.58 -22.94 -28.87
N ALA A 44 -11.43 -23.11 -27.56
CA ALA A 44 -10.20 -23.64 -26.98
C ALA A 44 -10.49 -25.05 -26.47
N GLY A 45 -10.21 -26.03 -27.33
CA GLY A 45 -10.03 -27.42 -26.93
C GLY A 45 -8.56 -27.66 -26.63
N CYS A 46 -8.25 -28.10 -25.41
CA CYS A 46 -7.02 -28.82 -25.13
C CYS A 46 -7.38 -29.99 -24.22
N GLY A 47 -7.63 -31.13 -24.86
CA GLY A 47 -7.55 -32.44 -24.23
C GLY A 47 -6.14 -32.98 -24.44
N GLY A 48 -5.55 -33.51 -23.37
CA GLY A 48 -4.25 -34.16 -23.38
C GLY A 48 -4.04 -34.88 -22.07
N GLY A 49 -4.47 -36.14 -22.02
CA GLY A 49 -4.25 -37.03 -20.89
C GLY A 49 -2.81 -37.55 -20.83
N GLY A 50 -2.45 -38.15 -19.69
CA GLY A 50 -1.20 -38.90 -19.58
C GLY A 50 -0.75 -39.16 -18.16
N SER A 51 -1.08 -40.38 -17.69
CA SER A 51 -0.23 -41.22 -16.84
C SER A 51 -0.24 -40.99 -15.32
N VAL A 52 -1.03 -41.87 -14.69
CA VAL A 52 -0.91 -42.41 -13.34
C VAL A 52 0.52 -42.88 -13.04
N SER A 53 1.01 -42.50 -11.86
CA SER A 53 2.11 -43.19 -11.16
C SER A 53 1.76 -43.20 -9.68
N THR A 54 1.06 -44.25 -9.26
CA THR A 54 0.91 -44.64 -7.86
C THR A 54 2.19 -45.36 -7.45
N ASN A 55 3.04 -44.70 -6.66
CA ASN A 55 4.07 -45.44 -5.92
C ASN A 55 3.56 -45.68 -4.50
N THR A 56 2.84 -46.78 -4.38
CA THR A 56 2.45 -47.41 -3.12
C THR A 56 3.71 -48.01 -2.51
N THR A 57 4.27 -47.38 -1.48
CA THR A 57 5.13 -48.10 -0.53
C THR A 57 4.38 -48.18 0.79
N ASP A 58 3.63 -49.26 0.85
CA ASP A 58 3.15 -49.91 2.05
C ASP A 58 4.35 -50.28 2.94
N THR A 59 4.33 -49.85 4.19
CA THR A 59 5.04 -50.51 5.28
C THR A 59 4.30 -50.20 6.57
N THR A 60 3.19 -50.91 6.78
CA THR A 60 2.69 -51.16 8.13
C THR A 60 3.65 -52.09 8.87
N LEU A 61 4.15 -51.65 10.03
CA LEU A 61 4.47 -52.52 11.17
C LEU A 61 4.20 -51.74 12.47
N THR A 62 3.16 -52.18 13.16
CA THR A 62 2.87 -52.02 14.59
C THR A 62 3.97 -52.61 15.47
N ASP A 63 4.23 -52.02 16.65
CA ASP A 63 4.25 -52.64 18.01
C ASP A 63 5.01 -51.70 19.00
N THR A 64 4.34 -51.00 19.93
CA THR A 64 4.06 -51.30 21.36
C THR A 64 5.28 -51.43 22.30
N GLY A 65 5.26 -50.68 23.41
CA GLY A 65 6.09 -50.86 24.61
C GLY A 65 7.33 -49.96 24.65
N GLY A 66 7.64 -49.17 25.68
CA GLY A 66 7.35 -49.35 27.09
C GLY A 66 8.65 -49.64 27.85
N SER A 67 9.04 -48.69 28.71
CA SER A 67 9.82 -48.91 29.94
C SER A 67 11.37 -48.98 29.91
N THR A 68 11.95 -47.94 30.54
CA THR A 68 12.93 -47.98 31.65
C THR A 68 14.43 -48.32 31.46
N ILE A 69 15.21 -47.46 32.14
CA ILE A 69 16.49 -47.64 32.84
C ILE A 69 17.79 -47.38 32.05
N ALA A 70 18.45 -46.31 32.50
CA ALA A 70 19.86 -46.04 32.33
C ALA A 70 20.73 -47.03 33.12
N PRO A 71 21.93 -47.35 32.61
CA PRO A 71 23.10 -47.28 33.47
C PRO A 71 24.29 -46.58 32.81
N SER A 72 25.11 -45.99 33.67
CA SER A 72 26.45 -45.48 33.38
C SER A 72 27.36 -46.55 32.78
N GLN A 73 28.31 -46.16 31.92
CA GLN A 73 29.74 -46.38 32.17
C GLN A 73 30.65 -45.75 31.10
N SER A 74 31.85 -45.40 31.57
CA SER A 74 33.02 -44.83 30.92
C SER A 74 33.80 -45.81 30.03
N ASN A 75 34.36 -45.32 28.91
CA ASN A 75 35.73 -45.59 28.40
C ASN A 75 35.89 -44.86 27.04
N SER A 76 36.91 -44.02 26.81
CA SER A 76 38.33 -44.30 26.55
C SER A 76 38.61 -44.97 25.19
N GLY A 77 39.38 -44.28 24.34
CA GLY A 77 40.01 -44.78 23.09
C GLY A 77 39.37 -44.22 21.81
N SER A 78 39.96 -43.21 21.14
CA SER A 78 41.10 -43.26 20.21
C SER A 78 40.69 -43.51 18.75
N THR A 79 41.48 -42.93 17.84
CA THR A 79 41.56 -43.10 16.38
C THR A 79 40.56 -42.36 15.47
N GLY A 80 41.00 -41.18 15.02
CA GLY A 80 41.17 -40.86 13.59
C GLY A 80 39.94 -40.81 12.70
N ASN A 81 39.45 -39.60 12.41
CA ASN A 81 38.71 -39.37 11.17
C ASN A 81 39.06 -38.03 10.54
N THR A 82 39.75 -38.15 9.42
CA THR A 82 39.78 -37.32 8.20
C THR A 82 39.04 -35.99 8.26
N GLY A 83 39.80 -34.89 8.18
CA GLY A 83 39.31 -33.53 8.11
C GLY A 83 38.43 -33.32 6.88
N ASN A 84 37.14 -33.13 7.12
CA ASN A 84 36.24 -32.47 6.19
C ASN A 84 36.02 -31.04 6.73
N THR A 85 36.79 -30.08 6.21
CA THR A 85 36.54 -28.66 6.42
C THR A 85 35.25 -28.28 5.71
N SER A 86 34.12 -28.56 6.37
CA SER A 86 32.84 -27.98 6.00
C SER A 86 32.93 -26.48 6.24
N ASN A 87 33.18 -25.76 5.15
CA ASN A 87 33.11 -24.31 5.08
C ASN A 87 31.65 -23.92 5.29
N SER A 88 31.21 -23.91 6.56
CA SER A 88 29.93 -23.34 6.97
C SER A 88 30.09 -21.83 6.89
N GLY A 89 30.06 -21.32 5.66
CA GLY A 89 29.82 -19.91 5.42
C GLY A 89 28.45 -19.63 5.98
N THR A 90 28.39 -19.07 7.19
CA THR A 90 27.22 -18.35 7.67
C THR A 90 26.98 -17.26 6.65
N GLN A 91 26.11 -17.55 5.69
CA GLN A 91 25.57 -16.59 4.76
C GLN A 91 24.82 -15.58 5.63
N ALA A 92 25.51 -14.50 5.99
CA ALA A 92 24.91 -13.41 6.73
C ALA A 92 23.74 -12.93 5.87
N ASN A 93 22.53 -13.17 6.36
CA ASN A 93 21.33 -12.70 5.70
C ASN A 93 21.49 -11.18 5.58
N PRO A 94 21.38 -10.59 4.39
CA PRO A 94 21.60 -9.16 4.21
C PRO A 94 20.70 -8.40 5.19
N VAL A 95 21.33 -7.59 6.05
CA VAL A 95 20.59 -6.74 6.99
C VAL A 95 19.88 -5.68 6.16
N VAL A 96 18.56 -5.79 6.09
CA VAL A 96 17.72 -4.81 5.40
C VAL A 96 17.73 -3.52 6.20
N ALA A 97 18.20 -2.43 5.59
CA ALA A 97 18.25 -1.13 6.24
C ALA A 97 16.83 -0.61 6.50
N PHE A 98 16.64 -0.03 7.69
CA PHE A 98 15.40 0.67 8.04
C PHE A 98 15.40 2.08 7.44
N PRO A 99 14.22 2.64 7.12
CA PRO A 99 14.12 4.04 6.71
C PRO A 99 14.67 4.95 7.81
N THR A 100 15.44 5.96 7.41
CA THR A 100 16.02 6.96 8.31
C THR A 100 15.11 8.19 8.49
N THR A 101 14.08 8.32 7.67
CA THR A 101 13.10 9.41 7.77
C THR A 101 12.06 9.07 8.83
N VAL A 102 11.49 10.10 9.46
CA VAL A 102 10.40 9.93 10.45
C VAL A 102 9.19 10.77 10.07
N ILE A 103 8.00 10.36 10.50
CA ILE A 103 6.80 11.21 10.39
C ILE A 103 6.95 12.37 11.38
N ALA A 104 7.07 13.58 10.84
CA ALA A 104 7.19 14.80 11.62
C ALA A 104 5.83 15.31 12.09
N SER A 105 4.78 15.13 11.29
CA SER A 105 3.42 15.58 11.63
C SER A 105 2.34 14.79 10.88
N VAL A 106 1.19 14.61 11.53
CA VAL A 106 -0.03 14.07 10.92
C VAL A 106 -1.17 15.07 11.09
N PHE A 107 -1.94 15.27 10.03
CA PHE A 107 -3.15 16.10 10.04
C PHE A 107 -4.36 15.33 9.51
N GLY A 108 -5.52 15.66 10.06
CA GLY A 108 -6.83 15.24 9.53
C GLY A 108 -7.58 16.45 8.99
N GLY A 109 -8.29 16.31 7.87
CA GLY A 109 -8.93 17.45 7.22
C GLY A 109 -9.97 17.07 6.17
N THR A 110 -10.42 18.08 5.42
CA THR A 110 -11.30 17.93 4.27
C THR A 110 -10.86 18.86 3.14
N ASN A 111 -11.16 18.46 1.89
CA ASN A 111 -11.01 19.34 0.75
C ASN A 111 -12.33 20.07 0.40
N SER A 112 -12.30 20.93 -0.60
CA SER A 112 -13.46 21.69 -1.11
C SER A 112 -14.59 20.83 -1.71
N ALA A 113 -14.41 19.51 -1.79
CA ALA A 113 -15.42 18.53 -2.23
C ALA A 113 -15.79 17.55 -1.10
N ASP A 114 -15.60 17.98 0.15
CA ASP A 114 -15.91 17.24 1.38
C ASP A 114 -15.24 15.86 1.50
N ARG A 115 -14.14 15.63 0.78
CA ARG A 115 -13.38 14.39 0.88
C ARG A 115 -12.53 14.41 2.15
N PRO A 116 -12.67 13.42 3.05
CA PRO A 116 -11.79 13.29 4.21
C PRO A 116 -10.34 13.10 3.77
N LEU A 117 -9.42 13.78 4.46
CA LEU A 117 -7.99 13.76 4.21
C LEU A 117 -7.23 13.24 5.42
N THR A 118 -6.20 12.43 5.18
CA THR A 118 -5.12 12.16 6.11
C THR A 118 -3.81 12.62 5.49
N ILE A 119 -3.13 13.54 6.15
CA ILE A 119 -1.90 14.18 5.66
C ILE A 119 -0.76 13.73 6.54
N LEU A 120 0.27 13.12 5.96
CA LEU A 120 1.50 12.72 6.64
C LEU A 120 2.65 13.54 6.07
N LEU A 121 3.34 14.30 6.92
CA LEU A 121 4.57 15.02 6.60
C LEU A 121 5.75 14.30 7.25
N GLN A 122 6.80 14.01 6.48
CA GLN A 122 8.05 13.47 7.01
C GLN A 122 9.10 14.58 7.16
N ASP A 123 10.08 14.33 8.01
CA ASP A 123 11.18 15.25 8.33
C ASP A 123 12.08 15.61 7.13
N ASP A 124 12.15 14.75 6.11
CA ASP A 124 12.87 15.01 4.85
C ASP A 124 12.07 15.87 3.85
N GLY A 125 10.92 16.43 4.25
CA GLY A 125 10.04 17.24 3.39
C GLY A 125 9.12 16.41 2.49
N SER A 126 9.15 15.08 2.60
CA SER A 126 8.14 14.21 2.00
C SER A 126 6.74 14.50 2.52
N TYR A 127 5.74 14.42 1.64
CA TYR A 127 4.34 14.45 2.05
C TYR A 127 3.50 13.39 1.35
N PHE A 128 2.44 12.98 2.03
CA PHE A 128 1.41 12.06 1.55
C PHE A 128 0.04 12.58 2.02
N ILE A 129 -0.81 13.02 1.09
CA ILE A 129 -2.19 13.47 1.34
C ILE A 129 -3.11 12.39 0.80
N VAL A 130 -3.53 11.47 1.66
CA VAL A 130 -4.49 10.42 1.29
C VAL A 130 -5.90 11.00 1.37
N TYR A 131 -6.64 10.93 0.27
CA TYR A 131 -8.03 11.37 0.21
C TYR A 131 -8.98 10.19 0.07
N SER A 132 -10.11 10.30 0.77
CA SER A 132 -11.11 9.23 0.86
C SER A 132 -12.39 9.59 0.12
N ASP A 133 -13.16 8.57 -0.23
CA ASP A 133 -14.53 8.73 -0.67
C ASP A 133 -15.41 9.26 0.47
N PRO A 134 -16.19 10.33 0.26
CA PRO A 134 -16.96 10.97 1.33
C PRO A 134 -18.09 10.08 1.86
N SER A 135 -18.62 9.17 1.04
CA SER A 135 -19.76 8.32 1.42
C SER A 135 -19.34 7.06 2.18
N THR A 136 -18.19 6.49 1.83
CA THR A 136 -17.70 5.22 2.39
C THR A 136 -16.52 5.40 3.34
N GLY A 137 -15.89 6.57 3.33
CA GLY A 137 -14.64 6.84 4.04
C GLY A 137 -13.44 6.05 3.51
N LYS A 138 -13.58 5.27 2.44
CA LYS A 138 -12.51 4.42 1.90
C LYS A 138 -11.45 5.25 1.17
N PRO A 139 -10.15 4.98 1.33
CA PRO A 139 -9.11 5.64 0.55
C PRO A 139 -9.31 5.39 -0.94
N ILE A 140 -9.29 6.45 -1.75
CA ILE A 140 -9.45 6.33 -3.21
C ILE A 140 -8.26 6.90 -3.97
N GLY A 141 -7.41 7.71 -3.33
CA GLY A 141 -6.19 8.21 -3.93
C GLY A 141 -5.28 8.88 -2.92
N VAL A 142 -4.10 9.26 -3.41
CA VAL A 142 -3.04 9.89 -2.65
C VAL A 142 -2.36 10.95 -3.50
N ILE A 143 -2.05 12.08 -2.89
CA ILE A 143 -1.12 13.05 -3.46
C ILE A 143 0.19 12.94 -2.69
N LEU A 144 1.29 12.68 -3.39
CA LEU A 144 2.60 12.52 -2.77
C LEU A 144 3.68 13.33 -3.50
N GLY A 145 4.72 13.75 -2.77
CA GLY A 145 5.82 14.54 -3.33
C GLY A 145 6.81 14.99 -2.26
N THR A 146 7.74 15.87 -2.64
CA THR A 146 8.59 16.62 -1.69
C THR A 146 8.17 18.07 -1.69
N GLY A 147 8.21 18.73 -0.55
CA GLY A 147 8.12 20.18 -0.49
C GLY A 147 9.18 20.80 0.40
N THR A 148 9.22 22.13 0.34
CA THR A 148 10.08 22.95 1.20
C THR A 148 9.20 23.79 2.12
N LEU A 149 9.51 23.78 3.41
CA LEU A 149 8.91 24.66 4.39
C LEU A 149 9.80 25.90 4.56
N ASN A 150 9.23 27.09 4.37
CA ASN A 150 9.91 28.36 4.55
C ASN A 150 8.96 29.36 5.21
N ASN A 151 9.29 29.86 6.40
CA ASN A 151 8.53 30.88 7.13
C ASN A 151 7.01 30.59 7.21
N GLY A 152 6.65 29.36 7.60
CA GLY A 152 5.25 28.95 7.71
C GLY A 152 4.53 28.72 6.37
N SER A 153 5.24 28.78 5.24
CA SER A 153 4.73 28.44 3.91
C SER A 153 5.38 27.15 3.42
N PHE A 154 4.57 26.20 2.95
CA PHE A 154 5.02 24.96 2.35
C PHE A 154 4.72 24.96 0.85
N ALA A 155 5.71 24.60 0.03
CA ALA A 155 5.55 24.55 -1.42
C ALA A 155 6.17 23.28 -2.02
N SER A 156 5.51 22.71 -3.03
CA SER A 156 5.96 21.55 -3.80
C SER A 156 5.60 21.70 -5.27
N THR A 157 6.53 21.39 -6.16
CA THR A 157 6.35 21.43 -7.62
C THR A 157 6.49 20.07 -8.30
N ASN A 158 6.71 19.00 -7.52
CA ASN A 158 6.87 17.64 -8.02
C ASN A 158 5.84 16.67 -7.41
N GLY A 159 4.67 17.19 -7.06
CA GLY A 159 3.58 16.37 -6.54
C GLY A 159 3.01 15.47 -7.61
N LEU A 160 2.59 14.28 -7.22
CA LEU A 160 1.89 13.31 -8.05
C LEU A 160 0.58 12.91 -7.36
N ASP A 161 -0.53 12.99 -8.07
CA ASP A 161 -1.81 12.41 -7.67
C ASP A 161 -1.98 11.02 -8.30
N LEU A 162 -2.14 10.02 -7.43
CA LEU A 162 -2.23 8.60 -7.74
C LEU A 162 -3.58 8.05 -7.24
N THR A 163 -4.28 7.28 -8.06
CA THR A 163 -5.43 6.49 -7.59
C THR A 163 -4.97 5.31 -6.73
N LEU A 164 -5.75 4.95 -5.71
CA LEU A 164 -5.57 3.77 -4.86
C LEU A 164 -6.59 2.66 -5.18
N ILE A 165 -7.53 2.93 -6.09
CA ILE A 165 -8.59 2.00 -6.48
C ILE A 165 -8.53 1.63 -7.95
N GLY A 166 -9.08 0.44 -8.27
CA GLY A 166 -9.28 -0.04 -9.63
C GLY A 166 -8.11 -0.86 -10.16
N ILE A 167 -8.39 -1.60 -11.24
CA ILE A 167 -7.45 -2.54 -11.86
C ILE A 167 -6.55 -1.86 -12.91
N GLY A 168 -5.36 -2.41 -13.15
CA GLY A 168 -4.46 -1.99 -14.24
C GLY A 168 -3.36 -1.00 -13.83
N GLY A 169 -2.72 -0.37 -14.82
CA GLY A 169 -1.58 0.52 -14.63
C GLY A 169 -1.88 1.79 -13.82
N GLN A 170 -0.83 2.48 -13.38
CA GLN A 170 -0.95 3.74 -12.66
C GLN A 170 -1.25 4.90 -13.61
N ILE A 171 -2.31 5.66 -13.32
CA ILE A 171 -2.50 7.00 -13.89
C ILE A 171 -1.94 7.99 -12.88
N THR A 172 -1.08 8.87 -13.36
CA THR A 172 -0.34 9.81 -12.54
C THR A 172 -0.61 11.21 -13.08
N ASN A 173 -1.18 12.08 -12.25
CA ASN A 173 -1.35 13.49 -12.61
C ASN A 173 -0.32 14.32 -11.84
N ALA A 174 0.42 15.17 -12.54
CA ALA A 174 1.34 16.10 -11.90
C ALA A 174 0.57 17.23 -11.21
N VAL A 175 1.00 17.58 -10.00
CA VAL A 175 0.38 18.62 -9.18
C VAL A 175 1.42 19.51 -8.52
N ASN A 176 1.06 20.78 -8.38
CA ASN A 176 1.71 21.72 -7.49
C ASN A 176 0.92 21.80 -6.18
N LEU A 177 1.61 21.91 -5.05
CA LEU A 177 1.03 22.09 -3.74
C LEU A 177 1.57 23.38 -3.12
N SER A 178 0.67 24.23 -2.63
CA SER A 178 0.98 25.37 -1.78
C SER A 178 0.15 25.29 -0.50
N ALA A 179 0.77 25.51 0.65
CA ALA A 179 0.08 25.45 1.94
C ALA A 179 0.65 26.44 2.95
N SER A 180 -0.18 26.89 3.88
CA SER A 180 0.24 27.49 5.13
C SER A 180 0.40 26.40 6.20
N TYR A 181 1.48 26.48 6.94
CA TYR A 181 1.85 25.53 7.99
C TYR A 181 2.09 26.28 9.28
N THR A 182 1.35 25.90 10.32
CA THR A 182 1.66 26.26 11.70
C THR A 182 1.95 24.97 12.44
N GLU A 183 3.16 24.87 12.99
CA GLU A 183 3.63 23.68 13.69
C GLU A 183 2.61 23.22 14.73
N LYS A 184 2.29 21.92 14.68
CA LYS A 184 1.33 21.25 15.56
C LYS A 184 -0.07 21.89 15.63
N SER A 185 -0.47 22.62 14.60
CA SER A 185 -1.76 23.30 14.58
C SER A 185 -2.53 23.03 13.28
N VAL A 186 -2.06 23.57 12.16
CA VAL A 186 -2.77 23.49 10.87
C VAL A 186 -1.82 23.31 9.69
N PHE A 187 -2.32 22.63 8.66
CA PHE A 187 -1.71 22.55 7.33
C PHE A 187 -2.80 22.76 6.28
N ASN A 188 -3.05 24.01 5.90
CA ASN A 188 -4.13 24.40 5.00
C ASN A 188 -3.54 24.77 3.64
N GLY A 189 -4.14 24.34 2.54
CA GLY A 189 -3.50 24.54 1.26
C GLY A 189 -4.38 24.37 0.04
N ASN A 190 -3.71 24.38 -1.10
CA ASN A 190 -4.29 24.18 -2.41
C ASN A 190 -3.41 23.25 -3.24
N VAL A 191 -4.06 22.31 -3.93
CA VAL A 191 -3.45 21.44 -4.93
C VAL A 191 -3.89 21.95 -6.30
N THR A 192 -2.94 22.21 -7.20
CA THR A 192 -3.22 22.61 -8.58
C THR A 192 -2.68 21.57 -9.55
N TYR A 193 -3.55 21.02 -10.39
CA TYR A 193 -3.19 20.07 -11.45
C TYR A 193 -2.54 20.80 -12.61
N THR A 194 -1.33 20.39 -13.00
CA THR A 194 -0.54 21.14 -13.99
C THR A 194 -1.06 21.00 -15.42
N ALA A 195 -1.82 19.94 -15.69
CA ALA A 195 -2.32 19.64 -17.04
C ALA A 195 -3.51 20.54 -17.45
N ASP A 196 -4.36 20.91 -16.49
CA ASP A 196 -5.65 21.58 -16.76
C ASP A 196 -5.92 22.78 -15.83
N ASN A 197 -4.97 23.13 -14.96
CA ASN A 197 -5.06 24.19 -13.96
C ASN A 197 -6.25 24.05 -12.99
N ARG A 198 -6.87 22.86 -12.89
CA ARG A 198 -7.87 22.61 -11.86
C ARG A 198 -7.22 22.69 -10.50
N ALA A 199 -7.94 23.27 -9.55
CA ALA A 199 -7.46 23.45 -8.20
C ALA A 199 -8.45 22.87 -7.18
N ALA A 200 -7.93 22.35 -6.08
CA ALA A 200 -8.71 21.93 -4.94
C ALA A 200 -8.05 22.47 -3.66
N SER A 201 -8.81 23.26 -2.90
CA SER A 201 -8.38 23.73 -1.60
C SER A 201 -8.69 22.69 -0.52
N PHE A 202 -7.94 22.73 0.58
CA PHE A 202 -8.20 21.91 1.74
C PHE A 202 -7.86 22.63 3.04
N THR A 203 -8.56 22.21 4.09
CA THR A 203 -8.26 22.60 5.46
C THR A 203 -7.93 21.37 6.27
N SER A 204 -7.04 21.50 7.25
CA SER A 204 -6.68 20.41 8.14
C SER A 204 -6.33 20.91 9.54
N SER A 205 -6.41 19.99 10.48
CA SER A 205 -6.06 20.17 11.88
C SER A 205 -5.08 19.10 12.32
N TYR A 206 -4.18 19.48 13.21
CA TYR A 206 -3.17 18.59 13.76
C TYR A 206 -3.80 17.41 14.51
N ASN A 207 -3.34 16.20 14.22
CA ASN A 207 -3.80 15.00 14.89
C ASN A 207 -2.81 14.60 16.00
N ASN A 208 -3.00 15.08 17.22
CA ASN A 208 -2.09 14.77 18.33
C ASN A 208 -2.01 13.28 18.71
N ALA A 209 -2.90 12.42 18.21
CA ALA A 209 -2.83 10.98 18.47
C ALA A 209 -1.54 10.35 17.94
N TYR A 210 -0.86 10.94 16.93
CA TYR A 210 0.42 10.41 16.45
C TYR A 210 1.58 10.63 17.43
N GLU A 211 1.46 11.53 18.41
CA GLU A 211 2.53 11.77 19.38
C GLU A 211 2.73 10.61 20.35
N THR A 212 1.79 9.67 20.40
CA THR A 212 1.87 8.48 21.24
C THR A 212 2.17 7.26 20.38
N LEU A 213 3.30 6.60 20.65
CA LEU A 213 3.63 5.33 20.01
C LEU A 213 2.58 4.26 20.40
N PRO A 214 1.79 3.73 19.45
CA PRO A 214 0.85 2.67 19.79
C PRO A 214 1.61 1.38 20.17
N PRO A 215 1.14 0.59 21.14
CA PRO A 215 1.71 -0.73 21.39
C PRO A 215 1.51 -1.65 20.17
N LEU A 216 2.42 -2.60 19.95
CA LEU A 216 2.33 -3.55 18.83
C LEU A 216 1.02 -4.35 18.82
N SER A 217 0.43 -4.61 19.98
CA SER A 217 -0.89 -5.26 20.08
C SER A 217 -2.03 -4.46 19.45
N GLN A 218 -1.92 -3.13 19.39
CA GLN A 218 -2.90 -2.27 18.72
C GLN A 218 -2.75 -2.34 17.19
N LEU A 219 -1.50 -2.46 16.72
CA LEU A 219 -1.17 -2.69 15.31
C LEU A 219 -1.49 -4.11 14.84
N ALA A 220 -1.44 -5.10 15.72
CA ALA A 220 -1.60 -6.51 15.34
C ALA A 220 -2.96 -6.82 14.71
N GLY A 221 -2.99 -7.51 13.58
CA GLY A 221 -4.20 -7.92 12.87
C GLY A 221 -4.02 -7.93 11.35
N VAL A 222 -5.10 -8.26 10.64
CA VAL A 222 -5.12 -8.38 9.18
C VAL A 222 -5.61 -7.08 8.56
N TYR A 223 -4.84 -6.54 7.62
CA TYR A 223 -5.14 -5.34 6.87
C TYR A 223 -5.29 -5.69 5.40
N THR A 224 -6.42 -5.31 4.80
CA THR A 224 -6.62 -5.37 3.35
C THR A 224 -6.58 -3.97 2.77
N GLY A 225 -5.79 -3.77 1.73
CA GLY A 225 -5.47 -2.43 1.25
C GLY A 225 -4.94 -2.36 -0.16
N SER A 226 -4.41 -1.19 -0.48
CA SER A 226 -3.77 -0.88 -1.76
C SER A 226 -2.37 -0.34 -1.56
N ILE A 227 -1.47 -0.66 -2.50
CA ILE A 227 -0.16 -0.03 -2.63
C ILE A 227 -0.14 0.80 -3.92
N ALA A 228 0.49 1.97 -3.88
CA ALA A 228 0.70 2.78 -5.07
C ALA A 228 2.06 3.50 -5.05
N ASN A 229 2.66 3.59 -6.23
CA ASN A 229 3.79 4.45 -6.55
C ASN A 229 3.58 5.05 -7.96
N LYS A 230 4.54 5.83 -8.45
CA LYS A 230 4.42 6.52 -9.76
C LYS A 230 4.16 5.58 -10.96
N SER A 231 4.51 4.30 -10.86
CA SER A 231 4.49 3.32 -11.96
C SER A 231 3.56 2.13 -11.72
N LEU A 232 3.08 1.95 -10.50
CA LEU A 232 2.32 0.77 -10.09
C LEU A 232 1.21 1.15 -9.13
N ARG A 233 0.04 0.53 -9.36
CA ARG A 233 -1.04 0.40 -8.39
C ARG A 233 -1.37 -1.07 -8.24
N GLU A 234 -1.63 -1.49 -7.02
CA GLU A 234 -2.26 -2.78 -6.76
C GLU A 234 -3.20 -2.67 -5.56
N ASP A 235 -4.39 -3.26 -5.68
CA ASP A 235 -5.38 -3.34 -4.62
C ASP A 235 -5.48 -4.77 -4.05
N ASN A 236 -6.29 -4.96 -3.02
CA ASN A 236 -6.50 -6.25 -2.36
C ASN A 236 -5.22 -6.90 -1.81
N ILE A 237 -4.23 -6.08 -1.44
CA ILE A 237 -3.03 -6.54 -0.74
C ILE A 237 -3.41 -6.85 0.69
N VAL A 238 -3.01 -8.03 1.17
CA VAL A 238 -3.26 -8.47 2.54
C VAL A 238 -1.95 -8.45 3.32
N LEU A 239 -1.92 -7.70 4.41
CA LEU A 239 -0.85 -7.72 5.41
C LEU A 239 -1.40 -8.26 6.73
N ASP A 240 -0.69 -9.22 7.32
CA ASP A 240 -0.94 -9.70 8.68
C ASP A 240 0.20 -9.22 9.59
N ILE A 241 -0.16 -8.48 10.63
CA ILE A 241 0.77 -7.93 11.62
C ILE A 241 0.62 -8.73 12.91
N GLY A 242 1.70 -9.38 13.34
CA GLY A 242 1.80 -10.07 14.63
C GLY A 242 1.91 -9.09 15.81
N ALA A 243 1.58 -9.56 17.01
CA ALA A 243 1.75 -8.80 18.25
C ALA A 243 3.22 -8.54 18.62
N ASP A 244 4.15 -9.23 17.97
CA ASP A 244 5.60 -9.03 18.01
C ASP A 244 6.11 -8.07 16.93
N GLY A 245 5.21 -7.50 16.11
CA GLY A 245 5.53 -6.60 15.02
C GLY A 245 6.07 -7.29 13.76
N GLN A 246 6.05 -8.63 13.69
CA GLN A 246 6.31 -9.32 12.44
C GLN A 246 5.20 -8.99 11.45
N VAL A 247 5.56 -8.62 10.22
CA VAL A 247 4.60 -8.39 9.13
C VAL A 247 4.78 -9.49 8.10
N THR A 248 3.71 -10.18 7.77
CA THR A 248 3.64 -11.08 6.62
C THR A 248 2.51 -10.64 5.69
N GLY A 249 2.49 -11.13 4.45
CA GLY A 249 1.43 -10.76 3.54
C GLY A 249 1.65 -11.30 2.14
N HIS A 250 0.77 -10.91 1.23
CA HIS A 250 0.90 -11.25 -0.17
C HIS A 250 0.29 -10.19 -1.08
N LEU A 251 0.87 -10.09 -2.27
CA LEU A 251 0.28 -9.43 -3.43
C LEU A 251 -0.76 -10.35 -4.08
N THR A 252 -1.61 -9.81 -4.96
CA THR A 252 -2.67 -10.56 -5.65
C THR A 252 -2.13 -11.70 -6.52
N CYS A 253 -0.91 -11.55 -7.03
CA CYS A 253 -0.20 -12.57 -7.79
C CYS A 253 0.51 -13.64 -6.92
N GLY A 254 0.38 -13.57 -5.60
CA GLY A 254 0.98 -14.50 -4.65
C GLY A 254 2.42 -14.19 -4.21
N CYS A 255 2.99 -13.06 -4.63
CA CYS A 255 4.30 -12.63 -4.14
C CYS A 255 4.24 -12.35 -2.65
N ALA A 256 5.08 -13.03 -1.87
CA ALA A 256 5.10 -12.90 -0.42
C ALA A 256 5.66 -11.54 -0.01
N ILE A 257 5.10 -10.98 1.05
CA ILE A 257 5.57 -9.76 1.71
C ILE A 257 6.08 -10.15 3.09
N THR A 258 7.26 -9.69 3.47
CA THR A 258 7.76 -9.81 4.83
C THR A 258 8.33 -8.49 5.32
N ALA A 259 8.11 -8.15 6.58
CA ALA A 259 8.80 -7.05 7.26
C ALA A 259 8.86 -7.29 8.76
N GLN A 260 9.59 -6.43 9.46
CA GLN A 260 9.57 -6.31 10.90
C GLN A 260 9.35 -4.85 11.25
N LEU A 261 8.41 -4.58 12.16
CA LEU A 261 8.22 -3.24 12.72
C LEU A 261 9.33 -2.94 13.73
N GLN A 262 9.88 -1.72 13.65
CA GLN A 262 10.84 -1.20 14.62
C GLN A 262 10.48 0.22 15.02
N VAL A 263 10.68 0.57 16.29
CA VAL A 263 10.42 1.93 16.77
C VAL A 263 11.35 2.92 16.06
N GLN A 264 10.80 4.02 15.58
CA GLN A 264 11.48 5.10 14.88
C GLN A 264 11.06 6.46 15.47
N GLY A 265 12.04 7.30 15.81
CA GLY A 265 11.78 8.65 16.34
C GLY A 265 11.00 8.70 17.67
N GLY A 266 10.84 7.57 18.36
CA GLY A 266 10.13 7.47 19.65
C GLY A 266 8.60 7.47 19.57
N THR A 267 8.00 7.91 18.46
CA THR A 267 6.54 8.06 18.31
C THR A 267 5.96 7.27 17.14
N ALA A 268 6.78 6.72 16.25
CA ALA A 268 6.35 5.96 15.09
C ALA A 268 7.05 4.59 15.02
N TYR A 269 6.55 3.72 14.14
CA TYR A 269 7.29 2.54 13.69
C TYR A 269 7.82 2.79 12.28
N GLY A 270 8.99 2.24 11.97
CA GLY A 270 9.46 2.00 10.61
C GLY A 270 9.23 0.54 10.21
N ALA A 271 9.03 0.32 8.92
CA ALA A 271 8.98 -1.00 8.31
C ALA A 271 9.75 -0.97 6.99
N THR A 272 10.42 -2.07 6.67
CA THR A 272 10.89 -2.32 5.30
C THR A 272 10.16 -3.53 4.75
N LEU A 273 9.22 -3.31 3.84
CA LEU A 273 8.48 -4.37 3.16
C LEU A 273 9.36 -4.96 2.08
N ASP A 274 9.73 -6.23 2.24
CA ASP A 274 10.43 -7.02 1.22
C ASP A 274 9.42 -7.83 0.42
N PHE A 275 9.42 -7.64 -0.90
CA PHE A 275 8.57 -8.39 -1.82
C PHE A 275 9.38 -9.56 -2.38
N LYS A 276 9.09 -10.76 -1.87
CA LYS A 276 9.85 -11.98 -2.18
C LYS A 276 9.11 -12.84 -3.20
N SER A 277 9.90 -13.45 -4.09
CA SER A 277 9.47 -14.44 -5.09
C SER A 277 8.43 -13.93 -6.11
N GLY A 278 8.14 -14.74 -7.14
CA GLY A 278 7.10 -14.48 -8.14
C GLY A 278 7.51 -13.56 -9.30
N THR A 279 6.59 -13.36 -10.25
CA THR A 279 6.79 -12.60 -11.51
C THR A 279 6.28 -11.16 -11.44
N HIS A 280 6.03 -10.65 -10.23
CA HIS A 280 5.45 -9.32 -10.05
C HIS A 280 6.47 -8.19 -10.26
N PRO A 281 6.08 -7.00 -10.74
CA PRO A 281 6.98 -5.85 -10.85
C PRO A 281 7.64 -5.39 -9.54
N LEU A 282 7.13 -5.82 -8.38
CA LEU A 282 7.75 -5.58 -7.07
C LEU A 282 8.67 -6.71 -6.61
N SER A 283 8.64 -7.89 -7.24
CA SER A 283 9.45 -9.05 -6.85
C SER A 283 10.94 -8.70 -6.79
N GLY A 284 11.58 -9.05 -5.68
CA GLY A 284 13.00 -8.76 -5.41
C GLY A 284 13.28 -7.30 -5.02
N LYS A 285 12.25 -6.46 -4.90
CA LYS A 285 12.39 -5.07 -4.43
C LYS A 285 11.99 -4.96 -2.97
N SER A 286 12.34 -3.83 -2.37
CA SER A 286 11.88 -3.46 -1.03
C SER A 286 11.45 -2.01 -0.97
N PHE A 287 10.57 -1.74 0.00
CA PHE A 287 10.00 -0.44 0.28
C PHE A 287 10.20 -0.13 1.77
N GLY A 288 11.02 0.87 2.07
CA GLY A 288 11.22 1.37 3.43
C GLY A 288 10.27 2.53 3.71
N GLY A 289 9.51 2.44 4.80
CA GLY A 289 8.54 3.47 5.16
C GLY A 289 8.23 3.57 6.64
N ASN A 290 7.65 4.71 7.00
CA ASN A 290 7.09 4.96 8.32
C ASN A 290 5.65 4.44 8.37
N VAL A 291 5.28 3.91 9.53
CA VAL A 291 3.99 3.32 9.81
C VAL A 291 3.19 4.27 10.71
N TYR A 292 1.97 4.57 10.29
CA TYR A 292 1.00 5.32 11.07
C TYR A 292 -0.32 4.56 11.12
N LEU A 293 -0.90 4.48 12.32
CA LEU A 293 -2.20 3.85 12.55
C LEU A 293 -3.22 4.91 12.94
N ASP A 294 -4.17 5.17 12.05
CA ASP A 294 -5.42 5.83 12.42
C ASP A 294 -6.32 4.79 13.08
N SER A 295 -6.32 4.80 14.42
CA SER A 295 -7.07 3.83 15.21
C SER A 295 -8.59 4.03 15.12
N ALA A 296 -9.05 5.25 14.88
CA ALA A 296 -10.46 5.55 14.74
C ALA A 296 -11.00 4.98 13.42
N ALA A 297 -10.25 5.16 12.33
CA ALA A 297 -10.59 4.61 11.01
C ALA A 297 -10.15 3.16 10.81
N LYS A 298 -9.49 2.53 11.81
CA LYS A 298 -8.82 1.22 11.72
C LYS A 298 -7.90 1.13 10.49
N ARG A 299 -7.17 2.19 10.21
CA ARG A 299 -6.43 2.35 8.95
C ARG A 299 -4.93 2.43 9.18
N LEU A 300 -4.22 1.54 8.51
CA LEU A 300 -2.77 1.49 8.49
C LEU A 300 -2.25 2.23 7.27
N TYR A 301 -1.30 3.12 7.49
CA TYR A 301 -0.53 3.79 6.47
C TYR A 301 0.92 3.36 6.59
N ILE A 302 1.51 2.93 5.49
CA ILE A 302 2.97 2.75 5.41
C ILE A 302 3.44 3.65 4.27
N VAL A 303 4.25 4.67 4.59
CA VAL A 303 4.65 5.73 3.66
C VAL A 303 6.17 5.90 3.61
N GLY A 304 6.74 6.02 2.41
CA GLY A 304 8.19 6.12 2.26
C GLY A 304 8.64 6.00 0.81
N LYS A 305 9.73 5.27 0.57
CA LYS A 305 10.39 5.17 -0.75
C LYS A 305 10.81 3.73 -1.08
N MET A 306 10.81 3.39 -2.36
CA MET A 306 11.45 2.17 -2.84
C MET A 306 12.96 2.24 -2.58
N THR A 307 13.53 1.15 -2.08
CA THR A 307 14.96 1.11 -1.77
C THR A 307 15.81 1.36 -3.01
N GLY A 308 16.76 2.29 -2.91
CA GLY A 308 17.67 2.64 -4.00
C GLY A 308 17.06 3.54 -5.08
N THR A 309 15.86 4.09 -4.86
CA THR A 309 15.23 5.04 -5.79
C THR A 309 14.60 6.22 -5.05
N ASP A 310 14.24 7.26 -5.81
CA ASP A 310 13.43 8.39 -5.30
C ASP A 310 11.93 8.14 -5.39
N ASP A 311 11.52 6.92 -5.77
CA ASP A 311 10.12 6.59 -5.99
C ASP A 311 9.41 6.42 -4.67
N ARG A 312 8.52 7.38 -4.40
CA ARG A 312 7.65 7.39 -3.23
C ARG A 312 6.57 6.32 -3.37
N VAL A 313 6.28 5.69 -2.26
CA VAL A 313 5.30 4.61 -2.17
C VAL A 313 4.42 4.83 -0.95
N VAL A 314 3.15 4.50 -1.11
CA VAL A 314 2.23 4.35 0.01
C VAL A 314 1.55 3.00 -0.06
N PHE A 315 1.40 2.36 1.09
CA PHE A 315 0.39 1.35 1.36
C PHE A 315 -0.69 1.95 2.27
N VAL A 316 -1.95 1.73 1.94
CA VAL A 316 -3.09 2.07 2.81
C VAL A 316 -3.99 0.86 2.96
N GLY A 317 -4.13 0.35 4.18
CA GLY A 317 -4.96 -0.83 4.49
C GLY A 317 -5.95 -0.58 5.61
N THR A 318 -7.07 -1.29 5.59
CA THR A 318 -8.07 -1.26 6.66
C THR A 318 -8.06 -2.58 7.41
N LYS A 319 -8.07 -2.52 8.74
CA LYS A 319 -8.09 -3.68 9.64
C LYS A 319 -9.45 -4.36 9.61
N SER A 320 -9.49 -5.69 9.47
CA SER A 320 -10.70 -6.50 9.65
C SER A 320 -11.04 -6.79 11.11
#